data_AF-A0A7V9LVR5-F1
#
_entry.id   AF-A0A7V9LVR5-F1
#
_cell.length_a   1.000
_cell.length_b   1.000
_cell.length_c   1.000
_cell.angle_alpha   90.00
_cell.angle_beta   90.00
_cell.angle_gamma   90.00
#
_symmetry.space_group_name_H-M   'P 1'
#
loop_
_entity.id
_entity.type
_entity.pdbx_description
1 polymer ?
#
loop_
_entity_poly.entity_id
_entity_poly.type
_entity_poly.pdbx_seq_one_letter_code
_entity_poly.pdbx_strand_id
1 'polypeptide(L)'
;LRLTARRGRLRAAAAGGVTAAHSAWDEMLATAADLGASTPRAETPRAVARRLAREHSFDKAGGDAIRLLATAEERARYAPASHAQTEGDLAAATRIVTKAISQDASRRDRVRAVLLPSSSLRRMAQGLEDMRGRTRARWRSMRTPQSAHTGN
;
A
#
# COMPACT_ATOMS: atom_id res chain seq x y z
N LEU A 1 -6.29 -18.95 -7.87
CA LEU A 1 -7.39 -18.10 -8.42
C LEU A 1 -6.97 -16.68 -8.85
N ARG A 2 -5.81 -16.12 -8.47
CA ARG A 2 -5.39 -14.74 -8.86
C ARG A 2 -4.68 -14.63 -10.23
N LEU A 3 -4.04 -15.68 -10.72
CA LEU A 3 -3.29 -15.66 -12.00
C LEU A 3 -4.19 -15.65 -13.25
N THR A 4 -5.41 -16.18 -13.15
CA THR A 4 -6.40 -16.17 -14.23
C THR A 4 -7.03 -14.81 -14.39
N ALA A 5 -7.39 -14.14 -13.28
CA ALA A 5 -7.81 -12.73 -13.29
C ALA A 5 -6.71 -11.82 -13.86
N ARG A 6 -5.44 -12.08 -13.48
CA ARG A 6 -4.25 -11.39 -14.01
C ARG A 6 -4.13 -11.51 -15.53
N ARG A 7 -4.33 -12.71 -16.09
CA ARG A 7 -4.31 -12.91 -17.57
C ARG A 7 -5.50 -12.27 -18.28
N GLY A 8 -6.69 -12.29 -17.69
CA GLY A 8 -7.87 -11.63 -18.24
C GLY A 8 -7.72 -10.11 -18.32
N ARG A 9 -7.24 -9.49 -17.23
CA ARG A 9 -7.02 -8.04 -17.17
C ARG A 9 -5.89 -7.56 -18.08
N LEU A 10 -4.80 -8.34 -18.23
CA LEU A 10 -3.73 -8.00 -19.17
C LEU A 10 -4.20 -8.08 -20.64
N ARG A 11 -5.13 -8.99 -20.97
CA ARG A 11 -5.75 -9.04 -22.31
C ARG A 11 -6.70 -7.87 -22.55
N ALA A 12 -7.47 -7.46 -21.54
CA ALA A 12 -8.28 -6.24 -21.60
C ALA A 12 -7.41 -4.98 -21.73
N ALA A 13 -6.28 -4.93 -21.03
CA ALA A 13 -5.29 -3.86 -21.16
C ALA A 13 -4.66 -3.80 -22.56
N ALA A 14 -4.48 -4.96 -23.21
CA ALA A 14 -3.98 -5.06 -24.58
C ALA A 14 -5.02 -4.66 -25.65
N ALA A 15 -6.32 -4.64 -25.31
CA ALA A 15 -7.39 -4.20 -26.21
C ALA A 15 -7.42 -2.66 -26.38
N GLY A 16 -6.70 -1.91 -25.53
CA GLY A 16 -6.66 -0.45 -25.57
C GLY A 16 -7.95 0.21 -25.05
N GLY A 17 -7.96 1.55 -25.04
CA GLY A 17 -9.13 2.35 -24.68
C GLY A 17 -9.41 2.48 -23.17
N VAL A 18 -10.61 2.96 -22.85
CA VAL A 18 -11.04 3.33 -21.47
C VAL A 18 -10.89 2.17 -20.48
N THR A 19 -11.39 0.98 -20.83
CA THR A 19 -11.35 -0.20 -19.96
C THR A 19 -9.93 -0.66 -19.67
N ALA A 20 -9.03 -0.54 -20.66
CA ALA A 20 -7.62 -0.86 -20.50
C ALA A 20 -6.94 0.05 -19.47
N ALA A 21 -7.20 1.36 -19.54
CA ALA A 21 -6.67 2.35 -18.61
C ALA A 21 -7.14 2.10 -17.17
N HIS A 22 -8.45 1.92 -16.95
CA HIS A 22 -8.99 1.59 -15.63
C HIS A 22 -8.40 0.29 -15.07
N SER A 23 -8.35 -0.76 -15.87
CA SER A 23 -7.80 -2.05 -15.44
C SER A 23 -6.32 -1.97 -15.07
N ALA A 24 -5.54 -1.22 -15.86
CA ALA A 24 -4.11 -1.02 -15.62
C ALA A 24 -3.85 -0.17 -14.36
N TRP A 25 -4.68 0.85 -14.14
CA TRP A 25 -4.63 1.70 -12.96
C TRP A 25 -5.02 0.94 -11.69
N ASP A 26 -6.10 0.16 -11.72
CA ASP A 26 -6.56 -0.65 -10.60
C ASP A 26 -5.54 -1.72 -10.20
N GLU A 27 -4.87 -2.37 -11.17
CA GLU A 27 -3.81 -3.34 -10.88
C GLU A 27 -2.61 -2.68 -10.20
N MET A 28 -2.27 -1.45 -10.61
CA MET A 28 -1.21 -0.67 -9.97
C MET A 28 -1.60 -0.29 -8.53
N LEU A 29 -2.83 0.20 -8.30
CA LEU A 29 -3.33 0.50 -6.96
C LEU A 29 -3.36 -0.73 -6.06
N ALA A 30 -3.81 -1.88 -6.58
CA ALA A 30 -3.81 -3.14 -5.84
C ALA A 30 -2.38 -3.56 -5.45
N THR A 31 -1.42 -3.43 -6.37
CA THR A 31 0.01 -3.68 -6.08
C THR A 31 0.54 -2.74 -5.00
N ALA A 32 0.19 -1.46 -5.05
CA ALA A 32 0.60 -0.47 -4.05
C ALA A 32 -0.01 -0.77 -2.68
N ALA A 33 -1.29 -1.16 -2.64
CA ALA A 33 -1.99 -1.54 -1.41
C ALA A 33 -1.41 -2.80 -0.76
N ASP A 34 -1.07 -3.83 -1.56
CA ASP A 34 -0.40 -5.06 -1.07
C ASP A 34 0.93 -4.75 -0.37
N LEU A 35 1.55 -3.61 -0.68
CA LEU A 35 2.84 -3.18 -0.13
C LEU A 35 2.68 -2.08 0.93
N GLY A 36 1.45 -1.84 1.38
CA GLY A 36 1.11 -0.96 2.50
C GLY A 36 0.97 0.53 2.16
N ALA A 37 0.95 0.89 0.87
CA ALA A 37 0.68 2.27 0.47
C ALA A 37 -0.82 2.56 0.59
N SER A 38 -1.20 3.51 1.45
CA SER A 38 -2.57 4.01 1.49
C SER A 38 -2.79 4.97 0.31
N THR A 39 -3.89 4.81 -0.42
CA THR A 39 -4.28 5.70 -1.53
C THR A 39 -5.55 6.46 -1.14
N PRO A 40 -5.45 7.72 -0.68
CA PRO A 40 -6.62 8.54 -0.38
C PRO A 40 -7.52 8.70 -1.60
N ARG A 41 -8.82 8.47 -1.43
CA ARG A 41 -9.84 8.46 -2.51
C ARG A 41 -9.98 9.80 -3.25
N ALA A 42 -9.49 10.90 -2.67
CA ALA A 42 -9.60 12.26 -3.22
C ALA A 42 -8.41 12.67 -4.12
N GLU A 43 -7.34 11.87 -4.19
CA GLU A 43 -6.19 12.21 -5.04
C GLU A 43 -6.46 11.90 -6.51
N THR A 44 -6.06 12.80 -7.41
CA THR A 44 -6.10 12.52 -8.86
C THR A 44 -5.07 11.43 -9.22
N PRO A 45 -5.26 10.68 -10.32
CA PRO A 45 -4.30 9.67 -10.74
C PRO A 45 -2.87 10.21 -10.87
N ARG A 46 -2.66 11.41 -11.43
CA ARG A 46 -1.33 12.03 -11.47
C ARG A 46 -0.78 12.40 -10.10
N ALA A 47 -1.62 12.79 -9.15
CA ALA A 47 -1.18 13.05 -7.79
C ALA A 47 -0.67 11.77 -7.13
N VAL A 48 -1.42 10.67 -7.24
CA VAL A 48 -1.02 9.34 -6.74
C VAL A 48 0.28 8.89 -7.39
N ALA A 49 0.42 9.02 -8.71
CA ALA A 49 1.64 8.63 -9.42
C ALA A 49 2.88 9.42 -8.97
N ARG A 50 2.74 10.75 -8.81
CA ARG A 50 3.83 11.59 -8.28
C ARG A 50 4.19 11.23 -6.86
N ARG A 51 3.21 10.90 -6.02
CA ARG A 51 3.44 10.50 -4.63
C ARG A 51 4.16 9.15 -4.57
N LEU A 52 3.68 8.14 -5.30
CA LEU A 52 4.33 6.83 -5.38
C LEU A 52 5.75 6.92 -5.94
N ALA A 53 5.99 7.78 -6.94
CA ALA A 53 7.34 8.02 -7.47
C ALA A 53 8.28 8.73 -6.48
N ARG A 54 7.76 9.42 -5.45
CA ARG A 54 8.56 9.97 -4.34
C ARG A 54 8.76 8.96 -3.22
N GLU A 55 7.74 8.16 -2.93
CA GLU A 55 7.77 7.13 -1.89
C GLU A 55 8.65 5.95 -2.27
N HIS A 56 8.64 5.55 -3.55
CA HIS A 56 9.44 4.44 -4.06
C HIS A 56 10.62 4.95 -4.88
N SER A 57 11.76 4.27 -4.78
CA SER A 57 12.95 4.59 -5.57
C SER A 57 12.81 4.04 -7.00
N PHE A 58 11.82 4.53 -7.75
CA PHE A 58 11.66 4.15 -9.16
C PHE A 58 12.84 4.63 -9.98
N ASP A 59 13.33 3.75 -10.85
CA ASP A 59 14.21 4.16 -11.94
C ASP A 59 13.42 4.98 -12.98
N LYS A 60 14.13 5.54 -13.97
CA LYS A 60 13.51 6.35 -15.02
C LYS A 60 12.36 5.60 -15.72
N ALA A 61 12.52 4.31 -15.98
CA ALA A 61 11.51 3.48 -16.63
C ALA A 61 10.24 3.33 -15.78
N GLY A 62 10.39 3.04 -14.48
CA GLY A 62 9.27 2.99 -13.53
C GLY A 62 8.55 4.33 -13.42
N GLY A 63 9.30 5.43 -13.35
CA GLY A 63 8.75 6.79 -13.30
C GLY A 63 8.03 7.21 -14.59
N ASP A 64 8.54 6.83 -15.76
CA ASP A 64 7.87 7.07 -17.05
C ASP A 64 6.59 6.21 -17.17
N ALA A 65 6.68 4.93 -16.78
CA ALA A 65 5.56 4.00 -16.85
C ALA A 65 4.39 4.40 -15.93
N ILE A 66 4.65 4.82 -14.68
CA ILE A 66 3.57 5.25 -13.78
C ILE A 66 2.91 6.55 -14.24
N ARG A 67 3.67 7.46 -14.87
CA ARG A 67 3.13 8.68 -15.50
C ARG A 67 2.25 8.36 -16.70
N LEU A 68 2.63 7.37 -17.49
CA LEU A 68 1.82 6.88 -18.60
C LEU A 68 0.48 6.32 -18.11
N LEU A 69 0.50 5.43 -17.11
CA LEU A 69 -0.72 4.87 -16.51
C LEU A 69 -1.64 5.96 -15.93
N ALA A 70 -1.08 6.93 -15.20
CA ALA A 70 -1.87 8.04 -14.64
C ALA A 70 -2.52 8.92 -15.70
N THR A 71 -1.80 9.19 -16.79
CA THR A 71 -2.32 10.00 -17.89
C THR A 71 -3.41 9.26 -18.65
N ALA A 72 -3.24 7.96 -18.87
CA ALA A 72 -4.26 7.11 -19.47
C ALA A 72 -5.54 7.08 -18.63
N GLU A 73 -5.40 6.91 -17.31
CA GLU A 73 -6.53 6.90 -16.38
C GLU A 73 -7.25 8.25 -16.35
N GLU A 74 -6.53 9.37 -16.27
CA GLU A 74 -7.18 10.69 -16.31
C GLU A 74 -7.94 10.91 -17.62
N ARG A 75 -7.38 10.50 -18.77
CA ARG A 75 -8.09 10.56 -20.04
C ARG A 75 -9.31 9.66 -20.06
N ALA A 76 -9.20 8.42 -19.58
CA ALA A 76 -10.32 7.50 -19.49
C ALA A 76 -11.46 8.03 -18.61
N ARG A 77 -11.11 8.78 -17.54
CA ARG A 77 -12.06 9.30 -16.56
C ARG A 77 -12.72 10.62 -16.98
N TYR A 78 -12.04 11.44 -17.77
CA TYR A 78 -12.49 12.81 -18.08
C TYR A 78 -12.63 13.13 -19.58
N ALA A 79 -12.05 12.34 -20.48
CA ALA A 79 -12.18 12.58 -21.92
C ALA A 79 -13.47 11.95 -22.47
N PRO A 80 -14.11 12.58 -23.48
CA PRO A 80 -15.17 11.94 -24.24
C PRO A 80 -14.65 10.62 -24.86
N ALA A 81 -15.51 9.59 -24.92
CA ALA A 81 -15.12 8.24 -25.37
C ALA A 81 -14.39 8.22 -26.73
N SER A 82 -14.73 9.14 -27.63
CA SER A 82 -14.10 9.30 -28.95
C SER A 82 -12.61 9.72 -28.89
N HIS A 83 -12.15 10.26 -27.76
CA HIS A 83 -10.78 10.76 -27.55
C HIS A 83 -10.03 9.97 -26.48
N ALA A 84 -10.62 8.92 -25.92
CA ALA A 84 -10.04 8.14 -24.83
C ALA A 84 -9.02 7.08 -25.30
N GLN A 85 -8.54 7.19 -26.54
CA GLN A 85 -7.42 6.39 -27.01
C GLN A 85 -6.15 6.81 -26.27
N THR A 86 -5.43 5.82 -25.77
CA THR A 86 -4.18 6.05 -25.05
C THR A 86 -3.01 5.67 -25.94
N GLU A 87 -2.06 6.59 -26.07
CA GLU A 87 -0.78 6.33 -26.73
C GLU A 87 0.13 5.52 -25.79
N GLY A 88 0.65 4.39 -26.28
CA GLY A 88 1.62 3.55 -25.57
C GLY A 88 1.08 2.22 -25.04
N ASP A 89 2.01 1.31 -24.71
CA ASP A 89 1.67 -0.04 -24.21
C ASP A 89 1.39 -0.02 -22.71
N LEU A 90 0.11 0.08 -22.35
CA LEU A 90 -0.36 0.04 -20.96
C LEU A 90 -0.01 -1.28 -20.26
N ALA A 91 -0.02 -2.40 -20.97
CA ALA A 91 0.30 -3.69 -20.37
C ALA A 91 1.80 -3.78 -20.04
N ALA A 92 2.67 -3.24 -20.88
CA ALA A 92 4.10 -3.10 -20.56
C ALA A 92 4.31 -2.12 -19.41
N ALA A 93 3.62 -0.98 -19.41
CA ALA A 93 3.70 0.00 -18.33
C ALA A 93 3.30 -0.60 -16.97
N THR A 94 2.18 -1.34 -16.90
CA THR A 94 1.79 -2.06 -15.68
C THR A 94 2.86 -3.05 -15.24
N ARG A 95 3.41 -3.85 -16.16
CA ARG A 95 4.50 -4.80 -15.83
C ARG A 95 5.72 -4.11 -15.27
N ILE A 96 6.12 -2.98 -15.85
CA ILE A 96 7.26 -2.17 -15.40
C ILE A 96 7.00 -1.61 -14.00
N VAL A 97 5.84 -1.00 -13.77
CA VAL A 97 5.48 -0.41 -12.46
C VAL A 97 5.42 -1.50 -11.38
N THR A 98 4.68 -2.60 -11.61
CA THR A 98 4.60 -3.70 -10.64
C THR A 98 5.98 -4.27 -10.28
N LYS A 99 6.86 -4.41 -11.28
CA LYS A 99 8.24 -4.87 -11.05
C LYS A 99 9.02 -3.85 -10.22
N ALA A 100 8.93 -2.56 -10.53
CA ALA A 100 9.63 -1.50 -9.83
C ALA A 100 9.20 -1.41 -8.36
N ILE A 101 7.89 -1.46 -8.08
CA ILE A 101 7.38 -1.42 -6.69
C ILE A 101 7.83 -2.67 -5.91
N SER A 102 7.78 -3.87 -6.51
CA SER A 102 8.24 -5.11 -5.87
C SER A 102 9.74 -5.09 -5.54
N GLN A 103 10.56 -4.48 -6.41
CA GLN A 103 11.99 -4.32 -6.19
C GLN A 103 12.31 -3.33 -5.07
N ASP A 104 11.56 -2.22 -4.96
CA ASP A 104 11.69 -1.26 -3.86
C ASP A 104 11.33 -1.91 -2.51
N ALA A 105 10.23 -2.67 -2.44
CA ALA A 105 9.83 -3.41 -1.25
C ALA A 105 10.93 -4.37 -0.78
N SER A 106 11.50 -5.15 -1.70
CA SER A 106 12.62 -6.06 -1.40
C SER A 106 13.86 -5.32 -0.87
N ARG A 107 14.13 -4.10 -1.36
CA ARG A 107 15.22 -3.26 -0.84
C ARG A 107 14.90 -2.77 0.56
N ARG A 108 13.69 -2.25 0.80
CA ARG A 108 13.23 -1.79 2.11
C ARG A 108 13.27 -2.90 3.15
N ASP A 109 12.83 -4.11 2.80
CA ASP A 109 12.85 -5.25 3.71
C ASP A 109 14.27 -5.68 4.06
N ARG A 110 15.20 -5.67 3.09
CA ARG A 110 16.62 -5.91 3.38
C ARG A 110 17.21 -4.83 4.28
N VAL A 111 16.92 -3.56 4.02
CA VAL A 111 17.38 -2.45 4.87
C VAL A 111 16.81 -2.58 6.28
N ARG A 112 15.52 -2.93 6.43
CA ARG A 112 14.91 -3.22 7.73
C ARG A 112 15.57 -4.41 8.41
N ALA A 113 15.84 -5.50 7.70
CA ALA A 113 16.50 -6.67 8.26
C ALA A 113 17.94 -6.38 8.74
N VAL A 114 18.64 -5.47 8.07
CA VAL A 114 20.00 -5.05 8.43
C VAL A 114 20.01 -4.01 9.56
N LEU A 115 19.13 -3.00 9.51
CA LEU A 115 19.07 -1.91 10.50
C LEU A 115 18.28 -2.27 11.76
N LEU A 116 17.31 -3.16 11.64
CA LEU A 116 16.51 -3.71 12.73
C LEU A 116 16.58 -5.23 12.67
N PRO A 117 17.73 -5.85 13.03
CA PRO A 117 17.82 -7.29 13.12
C PRO A 117 16.67 -7.80 13.98
N SER A 118 15.97 -8.82 13.51
CA SER A 118 14.76 -9.39 14.13
C SER A 118 14.94 -9.78 15.61
N SER A 119 16.19 -9.92 16.08
CA SER A 119 16.57 -10.10 17.49
C SER A 119 16.32 -8.88 18.39
N SER A 120 16.22 -7.67 17.83
CA SER A 120 15.88 -6.44 18.57
C SER A 120 14.37 -6.19 18.65
N LEU A 121 13.63 -6.54 17.59
CA LEU A 121 12.16 -6.43 17.56
C LEU A 121 11.49 -7.40 18.53
N ARG A 122 12.04 -8.62 18.69
CA ARG A 122 11.52 -9.59 19.68
C ARG A 122 11.71 -9.13 21.13
N ARG A 123 12.77 -8.36 21.42
CA ARG A 123 13.01 -7.75 22.75
C ARG A 123 12.12 -6.53 23.02
N MET A 124 11.86 -5.70 22.01
CA MET A 124 10.92 -4.57 22.16
C MET A 124 9.45 -5.03 22.30
N ALA A 125 9.04 -6.09 21.61
CA ALA A 125 7.70 -6.68 21.79
C ALA A 125 7.49 -7.20 23.22
N GLN A 126 8.49 -7.88 23.79
CA GLN A 126 8.47 -8.33 25.19
C GLN A 126 8.47 -7.15 26.18
N GLY A 127 9.24 -6.09 25.92
CA GLY A 127 9.24 -4.88 26.75
C GLY A 127 7.92 -4.10 26.73
N LEU A 128 7.19 -4.14 25.61
CA LEU A 128 5.85 -3.54 25.49
C LEU A 128 4.76 -4.39 26.17
N GLU A 129 4.91 -5.73 26.22
CA GLU A 129 4.06 -6.62 27.03
C GLU A 129 4.29 -6.43 28.54
N ASP A 130 5.55 -6.29 28.99
CA ASP A 130 5.87 -5.99 30.39
C ASP A 130 5.34 -4.61 30.84
N MET A 131 5.31 -3.63 29.94
CA MET A 131 4.78 -2.29 30.21
C MET A 131 3.23 -2.27 30.25
N ARG A 132 2.57 -3.20 29.55
CA ARG A 132 1.11 -3.43 29.63
C ARG A 132 0.70 -4.24 30.87
N GLY A 133 1.59 -5.05 31.44
CA GLY A 133 1.39 -5.71 32.73
C GLY A 133 1.37 -4.73 33.93
N ARG A 134 2.13 -3.64 33.85
CA ARG A 134 2.26 -2.66 34.94
C ARG A 134 1.05 -1.73 35.14
N THR A 135 0.12 -1.64 34.19
CA THR A 135 -1.08 -0.78 34.30
C THR A 135 -2.34 -1.49 34.83
N ARG A 136 -2.30 -2.80 35.12
CA ARG A 136 -3.40 -3.51 35.81
C ARG A 136 -3.19 -3.74 37.32
N ALA A 137 -1.98 -3.54 37.84
CA ALA A 137 -1.66 -3.77 39.25
C ALA A 137 -1.79 -2.52 40.15
N ARG A 138 -2.63 -1.54 39.78
CA ARG A 138 -2.87 -0.30 40.57
C ARG A 138 -4.35 0.08 40.72
N TRP A 139 -5.27 -0.87 40.56
CA TRP A 139 -6.72 -0.64 40.74
C TRP A 139 -7.41 -1.67 41.66
N ARG A 140 -6.65 -2.50 42.38
CA ARG A 140 -7.22 -3.56 43.24
C ARG A 140 -6.81 -3.49 44.72
N SER A 141 -6.32 -2.33 45.17
CA SER A 141 -5.99 -2.04 46.58
C SER A 141 -6.75 -0.86 47.18
N MET A 142 -7.79 -0.33 46.51
CA MET A 142 -8.60 0.80 47.02
C MET A 142 -10.10 0.49 47.08
N ARG A 143 -10.47 -0.76 47.40
CA ARG A 143 -11.87 -1.05 47.75
C ARG A 143 -12.01 -2.20 48.75
N THR A 144 -11.53 -1.94 49.96
CA THR A 144 -12.12 -2.50 51.18
C THR A 144 -12.17 -1.37 52.21
N PRO A 145 -13.30 -0.66 52.35
CA PRO A 145 -13.55 0.05 53.58
C PRO A 145 -13.71 -0.97 54.71
N GLN A 146 -12.72 -0.99 55.59
CA GLN A 146 -12.80 -1.48 56.95
C GLN A 146 -13.47 -0.38 57.78
N SER A 147 -14.64 -0.68 58.36
CA SER A 147 -15.24 -0.07 59.56
C SER A 147 -16.62 -0.71 59.74
N ALA A 148 -17.10 -1.12 60.90
CA ALA A 148 -16.55 -1.22 62.25
C ALA A 148 -17.54 -2.06 63.10
N HIS A 149 -17.08 -2.44 64.29
CA HIS A 149 -17.82 -2.75 65.54
C HIS A 149 -19.35 -2.54 65.54
N THR A 150 -20.15 -3.43 66.13
CA THR A 150 -20.28 -3.76 67.58
C THR A 150 -21.07 -5.07 67.69
N GLY A 151 -21.08 -5.88 68.75
CA GLY A 151 -20.67 -5.78 70.14
C GLY A 151 -21.15 -7.06 70.85
N ASN A 152 -20.69 -7.23 72.09
CA ASN A 152 -21.09 -8.23 73.08
C ASN A 152 -22.61 -8.20 73.36
#